data_AF-A0A172XYX2-F1
#
_entry.id   AF-A0A172XYX2-F1
#
_cell.length_a   1.000
_cell.length_b   1.000
_cell.length_c   1.000
_cell.angle_alpha   90.00
_cell.angle_beta   90.00
_cell.angle_gamma   90.00
#
_symmetry.space_group_name_H-M   'P 1'
#
loop_
_entity.id
_entity.type
_entity.pdbx_description
1 polymer ?
#
loop_
_entity_poly.entity_id
_entity_poly.type
_entity_poly.pdbx_seq_one_letter_code
_entity_poly.pdbx_strand_id
1 'polypeptide(L)'
;MRDQYNVIEERPIVWKITSEKLKVGDWNTQKAETYFAGRHWFAWFTTDIPIQDGSYEFHGLPGLIVKLEDQTQSHRFTLKAVKNISSIPKDVFGANEITVNAKQYSKILKEYEEDPTRNLRQVHPGGAIMITKDGQNSNMKEQEEAINAKMKKDNNIIELVQKD
;
A
#
# COMPACT_ATOMS: atom_id res chain seq x y z
N MET A 1 -3.34 -16.95 -11.02
CA MET A 1 -2.84 -16.41 -9.74
C MET A 1 -2.49 -14.96 -9.98
N ARG A 2 -2.72 -14.06 -9.01
CA ARG A 2 -2.21 -12.69 -9.12
C ARG A 2 -0.73 -12.74 -8.74
N ASP A 3 0.12 -12.12 -9.56
CA ASP A 3 1.52 -11.94 -9.21
C ASP A 3 1.59 -11.12 -7.91
N GLN A 4 2.42 -11.56 -6.97
CA GLN A 4 2.75 -10.79 -5.78
C GLN A 4 4.16 -10.23 -5.99
N TYR A 5 4.30 -8.91 -5.91
CA TYR A 5 5.57 -8.24 -6.11
C TYR A 5 6.17 -7.84 -4.76
N ASN A 6 7.45 -8.16 -4.57
CA ASN A 6 8.25 -7.62 -3.48
C ASN A 6 9.04 -6.44 -4.04
N VAL A 7 8.57 -5.24 -3.74
CA VAL A 7 9.17 -4.00 -4.24
C VAL A 7 10.27 -3.59 -3.27
N ILE A 8 11.51 -3.63 -3.75
CA ILE A 8 12.64 -3.06 -3.03
C ILE A 8 12.52 -1.54 -3.15
N GLU A 9 12.19 -0.91 -2.02
CA GLU A 9 12.17 0.55 -1.88
C GLU A 9 13.57 1.05 -1.51
N GLU A 10 14.15 1.87 -2.38
CA GLU A 10 15.50 2.43 -2.20
C GLU A 10 15.45 3.90 -1.73
N ARG A 11 14.28 4.55 -1.78
CA ARG A 11 14.11 5.96 -1.39
C ARG A 11 14.15 6.08 0.13
N PRO A 12 15.16 6.77 0.71
CA PRO A 12 15.19 6.97 2.15
C PRO A 12 14.08 7.94 2.59
N ILE A 13 13.42 7.62 3.71
CA ILE A 13 12.48 8.54 4.37
C ILE A 13 13.25 9.44 5.31
N VAL A 14 13.35 10.72 4.96
CA VAL A 14 14.05 11.73 5.77
C VAL A 14 13.06 12.40 6.70
N TRP A 15 13.15 12.09 7.99
CA TRP A 15 12.28 12.65 9.02
C TRP A 15 12.80 13.95 9.61
N LYS A 16 11.90 14.90 9.80
CA LYS A 16 12.09 16.07 10.67
C LYS A 16 11.33 15.86 11.97
N ILE A 17 12.03 15.47 13.03
CA ILE A 17 11.45 15.34 14.37
C ILE A 17 11.19 16.74 14.93
N THR A 18 10.00 16.97 15.48
CA THR A 18 9.62 18.25 16.11
C THR A 18 9.57 18.12 17.62
N SER A 19 9.47 19.23 18.34
CA SER A 19 9.28 19.22 19.80
C SER A 19 7.83 18.94 20.23
N GLU A 20 6.91 18.83 19.26
CA GLU A 20 5.49 18.61 19.52
C GLU A 20 5.28 17.20 20.09
N LYS A 21 4.57 17.13 21.22
CA LYS A 21 4.21 15.89 21.89
C LYS A 21 2.71 15.77 22.00
N LEU A 22 2.21 14.57 21.85
CA LEU A 22 0.78 14.26 21.95
C LEU A 22 0.60 12.89 22.60
N LYS A 23 -0.53 12.68 23.29
CA LYS A 23 -0.94 11.35 23.70
C LYS A 23 -1.82 10.73 22.60
N VAL A 24 -1.42 9.56 22.09
CA VAL A 24 -2.17 8.83 21.07
C VAL A 24 -2.56 7.48 21.64
N GLY A 25 -3.84 7.32 21.98
CA GLY A 25 -4.31 6.17 22.77
C GLY A 25 -3.61 6.16 24.13
N ASP A 26 -2.89 5.07 24.41
CA ASP A 26 -2.14 4.90 25.66
C ASP A 26 -0.71 5.42 25.60
N TRP A 27 -0.22 5.79 24.40
CA TRP A 27 1.18 6.08 24.15
C TRP A 27 1.51 7.56 24.27
N ASN A 28 2.61 7.86 24.94
CA ASN A 28 3.25 9.18 24.82
C ASN A 28 4.02 9.22 23.52
N THR A 29 3.75 10.23 22.70
CA THR A 29 4.32 10.33 21.37
C THR A 29 5.01 11.65 21.11
N GLN A 30 5.94 11.64 20.18
CA GLN A 30 6.56 12.81 19.59
C GLN A 30 6.23 12.85 18.10
N LYS A 31 6.02 14.06 17.58
CA LYS A 31 5.68 14.25 16.17
C LYS A 31 6.96 14.31 15.31
N ALA A 32 6.87 13.76 14.12
CA ALA A 32 7.82 13.94 13.03
C ALA A 32 7.09 14.21 11.72
N GLU A 33 7.76 14.90 10.81
CA GLU A 33 7.19 15.29 9.51
C GLU A 33 8.14 14.85 8.40
N THR A 34 7.59 14.45 7.25
CA THR A 34 8.39 14.10 6.08
C THR A 34 7.62 14.37 4.79
N TYR A 35 8.35 14.63 3.70
CA TYR A 35 7.80 14.65 2.35
C TYR A 35 8.22 13.35 1.67
N PHE A 36 7.24 12.49 1.39
CA PHE A 36 7.47 11.17 0.81
C PHE A 36 6.34 10.80 -0.15
N ALA A 37 6.71 10.16 -1.26
CA ALA A 37 5.79 9.71 -2.31
C ALA A 37 4.79 10.79 -2.80
N GLY A 38 5.27 12.04 -2.91
CA GLY A 38 4.48 13.19 -3.38
C GLY A 38 3.52 13.78 -2.34
N ARG A 39 3.58 13.34 -1.08
CA ARG A 39 2.70 13.81 0.01
C ARG A 39 3.53 14.32 1.19
N HIS A 40 2.93 15.25 1.92
CA HIS A 40 3.44 15.68 3.22
C HIS A 40 2.78 14.84 4.32
N TRP A 41 3.59 14.20 5.15
CA TRP A 41 3.14 13.26 6.18
C TRP A 41 3.48 13.77 7.57
N PHE A 42 2.57 13.50 8.50
CA PHE A 42 2.74 13.67 9.93
C PHE A 42 2.71 12.32 10.61
N ALA A 43 3.77 11.98 11.33
CA ALA A 43 3.89 10.75 12.12
C ALA A 43 3.98 11.10 13.60
N TRP A 44 3.36 10.28 14.44
CA TRP A 44 3.53 10.31 15.89
C TRP A 44 4.12 8.96 16.31
N PHE A 45 5.34 9.00 16.84
CA PHE A 45 6.08 7.81 17.25
C PHE A 45 6.25 7.77 18.78
N THR A 46 6.34 6.56 19.33
CA THR A 46 6.56 6.34 20.76
C THR A 46 7.86 5.58 21.03
N THR A 47 8.66 6.08 21.96
CA THR A 47 9.87 5.39 22.43
C THR A 47 9.56 4.23 23.38
N ASP A 48 8.32 4.15 23.88
CA ASP A 48 7.87 3.09 24.80
C ASP A 48 7.90 1.71 24.11
N ILE A 49 7.79 1.69 22.78
CA ILE A 49 8.04 0.52 21.92
C ILE A 49 9.25 0.86 21.05
N PRO A 50 10.47 0.42 21.42
CA PRO A 50 11.72 0.81 20.74
C PRO A 50 11.95 0.01 19.45
N ILE A 51 10.93 -0.08 18.61
CA ILE A 51 10.96 -0.72 17.29
C ILE A 51 10.82 0.40 16.26
N GLN A 52 11.81 0.57 15.39
CA GLN A 52 11.87 1.68 14.42
C GLN A 52 11.03 1.40 13.16
N ASP A 53 9.75 1.10 13.35
CA ASP A 53 8.86 0.60 12.31
C ASP A 53 7.51 1.36 12.32
N GLY A 54 6.63 1.05 11.37
CA GLY A 54 5.35 1.71 11.20
C GLY A 54 4.44 1.01 10.20
N SER A 55 3.43 1.75 9.74
CA SER A 55 2.51 1.26 8.71
C SER A 55 3.08 1.51 7.31
N TYR A 56 2.72 0.65 6.36
CA TYR A 56 3.15 0.77 4.96
C TYR A 56 4.69 0.72 4.86
N GLU A 57 5.31 1.73 4.27
CA GLU A 57 6.75 1.86 4.10
C GLU A 57 7.40 2.75 5.18
N PHE A 58 6.62 3.33 6.09
CA PHE A 58 7.12 4.32 7.03
C PHE A 58 7.85 3.68 8.21
N HIS A 59 9.16 3.95 8.30
CA HIS A 59 10.05 3.42 9.33
C HIS A 59 11.18 4.44 9.65
N GLY A 60 12.08 4.10 10.58
CA GLY A 60 13.32 4.86 10.83
C GLY A 60 13.22 6.00 11.85
N LEU A 61 12.09 6.15 12.56
CA LEU A 61 11.99 7.00 13.74
C LEU A 61 12.47 6.26 15.00
N PRO A 62 12.94 6.94 16.06
CA PRO A 62 13.42 6.30 17.28
C PRO A 62 12.27 5.77 18.14
N GLY A 63 11.57 4.76 17.63
CA GLY A 63 10.38 4.15 18.24
C GLY A 63 9.28 3.85 17.21
N LEU A 64 8.24 3.18 17.66
CA LEU A 64 7.16 2.72 16.78
C LEU A 64 6.26 3.88 16.36
N ILE A 65 5.96 4.01 15.08
CA ILE A 65 4.95 4.94 14.56
C ILE A 65 3.56 4.42 14.93
N VAL A 66 2.88 5.09 15.84
CA VAL A 66 1.55 4.69 16.34
C VAL A 66 0.41 5.44 15.67
N LYS A 67 0.70 6.57 15.02
CA LYS A 67 -0.23 7.29 14.15
C LYS A 67 0.54 7.91 12.99
N LEU A 68 -0.05 7.86 11.81
CA LEU A 68 0.47 8.46 10.59
C LEU A 68 -0.70 9.04 9.79
N GLU A 69 -0.58 10.27 9.32
CA GLU A 69 -1.55 10.86 8.41
C GLU A 69 -0.91 11.79 7.39
N ASP A 70 -1.48 11.84 6.19
CA ASP A 70 -1.09 12.86 5.22
C ASP A 70 -1.72 14.21 5.59
N GLN A 71 -1.16 15.30 5.07
CA GLN A 71 -1.63 16.66 5.37
C GLN A 71 -3.11 16.88 5.05
N THR A 72 -3.67 16.16 4.07
CA THR A 72 -5.08 16.25 3.71
C THR A 72 -6.00 15.36 4.56
N GLN A 73 -5.41 14.50 5.39
CA GLN A 73 -6.09 13.45 6.16
C GLN A 73 -6.90 12.46 5.31
N SER A 74 -6.58 12.37 4.03
CA SER A 74 -7.11 11.37 3.09
C SER A 74 -6.60 9.97 3.41
N HIS A 75 -5.42 9.88 4.03
CA HIS A 75 -4.80 8.66 4.50
C HIS A 75 -4.48 8.80 5.99
N ARG A 76 -5.03 7.88 6.80
CA ARG A 76 -4.82 7.85 8.24
C ARG A 76 -4.61 6.42 8.71
N PHE A 77 -3.50 6.21 9.39
CA PHE A 77 -3.16 4.96 10.06
C PHE A 77 -3.11 5.23 11.55
N THR A 78 -3.74 4.37 12.33
CA THR A 78 -3.71 4.45 13.79
C THR A 78 -3.56 3.05 14.36
N LEU A 79 -2.54 2.89 15.20
CA LEU A 79 -2.29 1.67 15.94
C LEU A 79 -3.49 1.36 16.83
N LYS A 80 -4.08 0.17 16.64
CA LYS A 80 -5.25 -0.28 17.41
C LYS A 80 -4.87 -1.19 18.57
N ALA A 81 -3.87 -2.03 18.39
CA ALA A 81 -3.44 -2.98 19.41
C ALA A 81 -1.99 -3.39 19.16
N VAL A 82 -1.30 -3.72 20.25
CA VAL A 82 -0.01 -4.39 20.24
C VAL A 82 -0.19 -5.68 21.00
N LYS A 83 0.25 -6.80 20.42
CA LYS A 83 0.17 -8.12 21.05
C LYS A 83 1.52 -8.80 20.95
N ASN A 84 1.99 -9.33 22.08
CA ASN A 84 3.12 -10.24 22.08
C ASN A 84 2.67 -11.57 21.47
N ILE A 85 3.46 -12.08 20.54
CA ILE A 85 3.25 -13.39 19.91
C ILE A 85 4.43 -14.29 20.27
N SER A 86 4.18 -15.57 20.50
CA SER A 86 5.22 -16.55 20.83
C SER A 86 5.95 -17.09 19.59
N SER A 87 5.33 -16.97 18.42
CA SER A 87 5.87 -17.43 17.14
C SER A 87 5.22 -16.67 15.98
N ILE A 88 5.97 -16.46 14.90
CA ILE A 88 5.45 -15.94 13.64
C ILE A 88 4.60 -17.04 12.98
N PRO A 89 3.33 -16.79 12.58
CA PRO A 89 2.54 -17.78 11.87
C PRO A 89 3.19 -18.15 10.53
N LYS A 90 3.16 -19.44 10.17
CA LYS A 90 3.89 -19.97 8.99
C LYS A 90 3.35 -19.45 7.65
N ASP A 91 2.08 -19.05 7.60
CA ASP A 91 1.39 -18.65 6.37
C ASP A 91 1.19 -17.13 6.25
N VAL A 92 1.92 -16.30 7.00
CA VAL A 92 1.76 -14.83 6.91
C VAL A 92 2.23 -14.30 5.55
N PHE A 93 3.27 -14.91 4.98
CA PHE A 93 3.90 -14.49 3.73
C PHE A 93 3.73 -15.58 2.68
N GLY A 94 2.47 -15.83 2.30
CA GLY A 94 2.13 -16.84 1.31
C GLY A 94 2.19 -16.30 -0.12
N ALA A 95 3.35 -16.34 -0.78
CA ALA A 95 3.50 -16.60 -2.21
C ALA A 95 4.97 -16.67 -2.65
N ASN A 96 5.18 -17.22 -3.85
CA ASN A 96 6.37 -16.94 -4.65
C ASN A 96 6.32 -15.46 -5.08
N GLU A 97 7.04 -14.59 -4.38
CA GLU A 97 7.13 -13.17 -4.70
C GLU A 97 8.08 -12.93 -5.88
N ILE A 98 7.68 -12.04 -6.78
CA ILE A 98 8.55 -11.51 -7.83
C ILE A 98 9.23 -10.26 -7.26
N THR A 99 10.51 -10.36 -6.94
CA THR A 99 11.29 -9.21 -6.49
C THR A 99 11.52 -8.23 -7.65
N VAL A 100 11.17 -6.97 -7.43
CA VAL A 100 11.35 -5.86 -8.38
C VAL A 100 11.89 -4.64 -7.66
N ASN A 101 12.62 -3.77 -8.36
CA ASN A 101 12.96 -2.45 -7.82
C ASN A 101 11.85 -1.43 -8.10
N ALA A 102 11.92 -0.27 -7.45
CA ALA A 102 10.97 0.82 -7.63
C ALA A 102 10.72 1.19 -9.11
N LYS A 103 11.77 1.24 -9.95
CA LYS A 103 11.63 1.57 -11.38
C LYS A 103 10.85 0.52 -12.17
N GLN A 104 11.11 -0.75 -11.90
CA GLN A 104 10.37 -1.87 -12.50
C GLN A 104 8.92 -1.85 -12.02
N TYR A 105 8.69 -1.59 -10.74
CA TYR A 105 7.36 -1.50 -10.17
C TYR A 105 6.55 -0.34 -10.76
N SER A 106 7.14 0.86 -10.90
CA SER A 106 6.48 1.99 -11.56
C SER A 106 6.07 1.67 -12.99
N LYS A 107 6.90 0.91 -13.72
CA LYS A 107 6.55 0.45 -15.07
C LYS A 107 5.36 -0.53 -15.05
N ILE A 108 5.38 -1.50 -14.14
CA ILE A 108 4.28 -2.47 -13.97
C ILE A 108 2.98 -1.75 -13.61
N LEU A 109 3.02 -0.80 -12.68
CA LEU A 109 1.88 0.02 -12.30
C LEU A 109 1.32 0.81 -13.47
N LYS A 110 2.19 1.49 -14.24
CA LYS A 110 1.77 2.25 -15.42
C LYS A 110 1.11 1.37 -16.47
N GLU A 111 1.69 0.20 -16.76
CA GLU A 111 1.10 -0.76 -17.70
C GLU A 111 -0.27 -1.28 -17.21
N TYR A 112 -0.41 -1.47 -15.89
CA TYR A 112 -1.68 -1.85 -15.26
C TYR A 112 -2.72 -0.72 -15.27
N GLU A 113 -2.32 0.53 -15.11
CA GLU A 113 -3.22 1.70 -15.23
C GLU A 113 -3.70 1.90 -16.66
N GLU A 114 -2.81 1.72 -17.64
CA GLU A 114 -3.12 1.81 -19.07
C GLU A 114 -4.06 0.68 -19.53
N ASP A 115 -3.85 -0.54 -19.03
CA ASP A 115 -4.70 -1.69 -19.35
C ASP A 115 -4.85 -2.67 -18.16
N PRO A 116 -5.77 -2.40 -17.22
CA PRO A 116 -5.94 -3.21 -16.00
C PRO A 116 -6.49 -4.62 -16.30
N THR A 117 -6.90 -4.86 -17.55
CA THR A 117 -7.47 -6.12 -18.02
C THR A 117 -6.53 -6.91 -18.94
N ARG A 118 -5.31 -6.42 -19.16
CA ARG A 118 -4.30 -7.07 -20.01
C ARG A 118 -4.12 -8.55 -19.70
N ASN A 119 -3.98 -8.90 -18.43
CA ASN A 119 -3.78 -10.28 -17.99
C ASN A 119 -5.07 -11.13 -18.11
N LEU A 120 -6.26 -10.53 -17.95
CA LEU A 120 -7.54 -11.23 -18.15
C LEU A 120 -7.71 -11.69 -19.60
N ARG A 121 -7.28 -10.88 -20.57
CA ARG A 121 -7.32 -11.24 -22.00
C ARG A 121 -6.31 -12.33 -22.37
N GLN A 122 -5.15 -12.39 -21.70
CA GLN A 122 -4.09 -13.37 -21.98
C GLN A 122 -4.40 -14.77 -21.46
N VAL A 123 -5.14 -14.89 -20.35
CA VAL A 123 -5.50 -16.20 -19.77
C VAL A 123 -6.57 -16.93 -20.61
N HIS A 124 -7.29 -16.22 -21.48
CA HIS A 124 -8.33 -16.77 -22.35
C HIS A 124 -8.12 -16.36 -23.82
N PRO A 125 -7.13 -16.95 -24.53
CA PRO A 125 -6.95 -16.69 -25.95
C PRO A 125 -8.17 -17.23 -26.72
N GLY A 126 -9.10 -16.34 -27.07
CA GLY A 126 -10.30 -16.69 -27.85
C GLY A 126 -11.65 -16.23 -27.28
N GLY A 127 -11.70 -15.48 -26.17
CA GLY A 127 -12.97 -14.91 -25.68
C GLY A 127 -13.94 -15.96 -25.14
N ALA A 128 -13.42 -17.02 -24.52
CA ALA A 128 -14.25 -18.06 -23.90
C ALA A 128 -15.15 -17.45 -22.81
N ILE A 129 -16.45 -17.57 -22.99
CA ILE A 129 -17.49 -17.18 -22.03
C ILE A 129 -17.38 -18.14 -20.82
N MET A 130 -17.07 -17.62 -19.63
CA MET A 130 -17.29 -18.40 -18.41
C MET A 130 -18.80 -18.46 -18.13
N ILE A 131 -19.40 -19.61 -18.44
CA ILE A 131 -20.75 -19.93 -17.99
C ILE A 131 -20.62 -20.38 -16.53
N THR A 132 -21.09 -19.54 -15.60
CA THR A 132 -21.27 -19.97 -14.21
C THR A 132 -22.30 -21.09 -14.16
N LYS A 133 -22.21 -22.01 -13.18
CA LYS A 133 -23.14 -23.15 -13.03
C LYS A 133 -24.63 -22.75 -13.01
N ASP A 134 -24.91 -21.47 -12.72
CA ASP A 134 -26.25 -20.89 -12.63
C ASP A 134 -26.73 -20.22 -13.94
N GLY A 135 -26.01 -20.42 -15.06
CA GLY A 135 -26.45 -19.97 -16.38
C GLY A 135 -26.31 -18.46 -16.65
N GLN A 136 -25.74 -17.69 -15.71
CA GLN A 136 -25.39 -16.31 -15.96
C GLN A 136 -24.10 -16.24 -16.79
N ASN A 137 -24.25 -15.77 -18.02
CA ASN A 137 -23.15 -15.28 -18.85
C ASN A 137 -22.44 -14.17 -18.06
N SER A 138 -21.22 -14.40 -17.59
CA SER A 138 -20.35 -13.28 -17.25
C SER A 138 -19.92 -12.65 -18.56
N ASN A 139 -20.60 -11.58 -18.98
CA ASN A 139 -20.21 -10.81 -20.15
C ASN A 139 -18.83 -10.20 -19.87
N MET A 140 -17.77 -10.79 -20.43
CA MET A 140 -16.38 -10.36 -20.21
C MET A 140 -16.21 -8.87 -20.48
N LYS A 141 -16.93 -8.32 -21.47
CA LYS A 141 -16.93 -6.90 -21.78
C LYS A 141 -17.46 -6.03 -20.63
N GLU A 142 -18.54 -6.46 -19.98
CA GLU A 142 -19.07 -5.76 -18.80
C GLU A 142 -18.10 -5.83 -17.62
N GLN A 143 -17.38 -6.95 -17.45
CA GLN A 143 -16.34 -7.06 -16.43
C GLN A 143 -15.15 -6.13 -16.73
N GLU A 144 -14.69 -6.05 -17.97
CA GLU A 144 -13.64 -5.11 -18.39
C GLU A 144 -14.07 -3.66 -18.17
N GLU A 145 -15.29 -3.30 -18.59
CA GLU A 145 -15.86 -1.97 -18.38
C GLU A 145 -15.99 -1.62 -16.90
N ALA A 146 -16.43 -2.57 -16.06
CA ALA A 146 -16.52 -2.38 -14.61
C ALA A 146 -15.15 -2.18 -13.95
N ILE A 147 -14.13 -2.94 -14.35
CA ILE A 147 -12.75 -2.80 -13.84
C ILE A 147 -12.19 -1.43 -14.26
N ASN A 148 -12.32 -1.07 -15.54
CA ASN A 148 -11.87 0.23 -16.06
C ASN A 148 -12.58 1.40 -15.38
N ALA A 149 -13.89 1.32 -15.19
CA ALA A 149 -14.68 2.35 -14.51
C ALA A 149 -14.29 2.47 -13.03
N LYS A 150 -13.96 1.36 -12.37
CA LYS A 150 -13.47 1.36 -10.99
C LYS A 150 -12.09 2.01 -10.88
N MET A 151 -11.16 1.65 -11.77
CA MET A 151 -9.81 2.23 -11.81
C MET A 151 -9.86 3.74 -12.05
N LYS A 152 -10.69 4.23 -12.99
CA LYS A 152 -10.88 5.67 -13.25
C LYS A 152 -11.46 6.45 -12.06
N LYS A 153 -12.17 5.77 -11.16
CA LYS A 153 -12.73 6.38 -9.94
C LYS A 153 -11.73 6.44 -8.79
N ASP A 154 -10.67 5.63 -8.85
CA ASP A 154 -9.62 5.66 -7.84
C ASP A 154 -8.70 6.85 -8.09
N ASN A 155 -8.83 7.87 -7.24
CA ASN A 155 -8.09 9.11 -7.34
C ASN A 155 -7.21 9.36 -6.10
N ASN A 156 -7.08 8.37 -5.22
CA ASN A 156 -6.41 8.55 -3.94
C ASN A 156 -5.36 7.46 -3.68
N ILE A 157 -4.54 7.16 -4.68
CA ILE A 157 -3.35 6.32 -4.50
C ILE A 157 -2.35 6.98 -3.55
N ILE A 158 -1.71 6.18 -2.70
CA ILE A 158 -0.70 6.67 -1.73
C ILE A 158 0.50 7.24 -2.49
N GLU A 159 1.05 6.47 -3.44
CA GLU A 159 2.17 6.86 -4.26
C GLU A 159 1.73 7.75 -5.42
N LEU A 160 1.89 9.06 -5.26
CA LEU A 160 1.63 9.99 -6.36
C LEU A 160 2.82 9.95 -7.32
N VAL A 161 2.58 9.50 -8.56
CA VAL A 161 3.58 9.54 -9.63
C VAL A 161 4.07 10.99 -9.77
N GLN A 162 5.37 11.19 -9.58
CA GLN A 162 5.98 12.48 -9.86
C GLN A 162 5.82 12.74 -11.37
N LYS A 163 5.06 13.78 -11.73
CA LYS A 163 5.09 14.31 -13.08
C LYS A 163 6.39 15.09 -13.22
N ASP A 164 7.28 14.58 -14.08
CA ASP A 164 8.46 15.30 -14.55
C ASP A 164 8.11 16.68 -15.12
#